data_AF-A0A0F8XMU4-F1
#
_entry.id   AF-A0A0F8XMU4-F1
#
_cell.length_a   1.000
_cell.length_b   1.000
_cell.length_c   1.000
_cell.angle_alpha   90.00
_cell.angle_beta   90.00
_cell.angle_gamma   90.00
#
_symmetry.space_group_name_H-M   'P 1'
#
loop_
_entity.id
_entity.type
_entity.pdbx_description
1 polymer ?
#
loop_
_entity_poly.entity_id
_entity_poly.type
_entity_poly.pdbx_seq_one_letter_code
_entity_poly.pdbx_strand_id
1 'polypeptide(L)'
;ADGVILAYDTTRSSSFSNVNNWWQTCIKYGLSGVSRILVGNKIDLKDEKKIILPMAEHLSQKLNAPFFETSAMTGENVKEIFHKIAELTLLSKLQD
;
A
#
# COMPACT_ATOMS: atom_id res chain seq x y z
N ALA A 1 4.88 4.64 -15.24
CA ALA A 1 4.36 3.70 -14.24
C ALA A 1 2.88 3.95 -14.13
N ASP A 2 2.06 2.89 -14.16
CA ASP A 2 0.60 3.00 -14.23
C ASP A 2 -0.10 2.67 -12.90
N GLY A 3 0.67 2.24 -11.90
CA GLY A 3 0.19 1.97 -10.54
C GLY A 3 1.33 2.01 -9.53
N VAL A 4 1.01 2.29 -8.26
CA VAL A 4 1.98 2.40 -7.15
C VAL A 4 1.52 1.53 -5.99
N ILE A 5 2.45 0.72 -5.44
CA ILE A 5 2.25 -0.03 -4.20
C ILE A 5 3.11 0.61 -3.12
N LEU A 6 2.46 1.18 -2.10
CA LEU A 6 3.12 1.76 -0.94
C LEU A 6 3.17 0.70 0.16
N ALA A 7 4.32 0.06 0.36
CA ALA A 7 4.47 -1.01 1.35
C ALA A 7 5.20 -0.53 2.61
N TYR A 8 4.77 -1.01 3.77
CA TYR A 8 5.50 -0.90 5.04
C TYR A 8 5.56 -2.27 5.73
N ASP A 9 6.43 -2.38 6.73
CA ASP A 9 6.62 -3.58 7.56
C ASP A 9 5.79 -3.42 8.86
N THR A 10 4.86 -4.32 9.13
CA THR A 10 3.94 -4.22 10.27
C THR A 10 4.65 -4.27 11.63
N THR A 11 5.88 -4.78 11.68
CA THR A 11 6.69 -4.86 12.91
C THR A 11 7.64 -3.65 13.09
N ARG A 12 7.62 -2.70 12.15
CA ARG A 12 8.58 -1.59 12.09
C ARG A 12 7.92 -0.24 11.85
N SER A 13 7.63 0.47 12.95
CA SER A 13 6.94 1.77 12.92
C SER A 13 7.62 2.84 12.06
N SER A 14 8.96 2.85 11.98
CA SER A 14 9.68 3.80 11.11
C SER A 14 9.36 3.62 9.63
N SER A 15 9.10 2.39 9.18
CA SER A 15 8.71 2.13 7.79
C SER A 15 7.31 2.68 7.49
N PHE A 16 6.37 2.54 8.44
CA PHE A 16 5.02 3.09 8.37
C PHE A 16 5.05 4.62 8.31
N SER A 17 5.82 5.26 9.21
CA SER A 17 5.97 6.72 9.21
C SER A 17 6.56 7.27 7.91
N ASN A 18 7.40 6.49 7.22
CA ASN A 18 8.05 6.92 5.99
C ASN A 18 7.16 6.77 4.73
N VAL A 19 6.01 6.09 4.82
CA VAL A 19 5.10 5.90 3.67
C VAL A 19 4.67 7.24 3.07
N ASN A 20 4.38 8.24 3.91
CA ASN A 20 3.99 9.56 3.41
C ASN A 20 5.12 10.22 2.60
N ASN A 21 6.38 10.06 3.00
CA ASN A 21 7.53 10.60 2.27
C ASN A 21 7.72 9.89 0.92
N TRP A 22 7.50 8.58 0.88
CA TRP A 22 7.46 7.83 -0.37
C TRP A 22 6.37 8.33 -1.30
N TRP A 23 5.17 8.59 -0.78
CA TRP A 23 4.08 9.15 -1.57
C TRP A 23 4.40 10.55 -2.11
N GLN A 24 4.95 11.44 -1.28
CA GLN A 24 5.40 12.76 -1.74
C GLN A 24 6.47 12.66 -2.85
N THR A 25 7.34 11.66 -2.76
CA THR A 25 8.34 11.38 -3.81
C THR A 25 7.65 10.97 -5.11
N CYS A 26 6.66 10.08 -5.05
CA CYS A 26 5.86 9.71 -6.23
C CYS A 26 5.18 10.92 -6.89
N ILE A 27 4.58 11.82 -6.08
CA ILE A 27 3.98 13.07 -6.59
C ILE A 27 5.03 13.92 -7.30
N LYS A 28 6.21 14.10 -6.70
CA LYS A 28 7.32 14.87 -7.29
C LYS A 28 7.73 14.37 -8.67
N TYR A 29 7.61 13.06 -8.92
CA TYR A 29 7.91 12.43 -10.21
C TYR A 29 6.69 12.28 -11.13
N GLY A 30 5.58 13.00 -10.87
CA GLY A 30 4.42 13.06 -11.76
C GLY A 30 3.46 11.87 -11.63
N LEU A 31 3.54 11.09 -10.55
CA LEU A 31 2.67 9.92 -10.32
C LEU A 31 1.44 10.25 -9.47
N SER A 32 1.01 11.51 -9.39
CA SER A 32 -0.16 11.90 -8.58
C SER A 32 -1.48 11.29 -9.09
N GLY A 33 -1.62 11.10 -10.41
CA GLY A 33 -2.81 10.59 -11.07
C GLY A 33 -2.89 9.07 -11.23
N VAL A 34 -1.88 8.31 -10.77
CA VAL A 34 -1.85 6.85 -10.95
C VAL A 34 -2.57 6.14 -9.81
N SER A 35 -3.15 4.98 -10.11
CA SER A 35 -3.77 4.08 -9.13
C SER A 35 -2.76 3.68 -8.06
N ARG A 36 -3.22 3.56 -6.81
CA ARG A 36 -2.35 3.30 -5.67
C ARG A 36 -3.02 2.43 -4.61
N ILE A 37 -2.22 1.62 -3.93
CA ILE A 37 -2.63 0.83 -2.77
C ILE A 37 -1.60 0.94 -1.64
N LEU A 38 -2.08 0.86 -0.40
CA LEU A 38 -1.26 0.79 0.81
C LEU A 38 -1.17 -0.67 1.26
N VAL A 39 0.03 -1.15 1.57
CA VAL A 39 0.26 -2.55 1.95
C VAL A 39 1.03 -2.64 3.27
N GLY A 40 0.43 -3.25 4.28
CA GLY A 40 1.14 -3.72 5.48
C GLY A 40 1.69 -5.11 5.24
N ASN A 41 3.00 -5.26 5.11
CA ASN A 41 3.67 -6.54 4.86
C ASN A 41 4.18 -7.19 6.15
N LYS A 42 4.48 -8.49 6.09
CA LYS A 42 4.97 -9.34 7.19
C LYS A 42 3.93 -9.68 8.26
N ILE A 43 2.68 -9.89 7.86
CA ILE A 43 1.63 -10.30 8.80
C ILE A 43 1.81 -11.71 9.37
N ASP A 44 2.77 -12.47 8.86
CA ASP A 44 3.24 -13.71 9.49
C ASP A 44 3.84 -13.48 10.88
N LEU A 45 4.40 -12.30 11.16
CA LEU A 45 4.97 -11.92 12.45
C LEU A 45 3.92 -11.26 13.37
N LYS A 46 2.79 -11.95 13.62
CA LYS A 46 1.64 -11.40 14.35
C LYS A 46 1.99 -10.88 15.75
N ASP A 47 2.83 -11.60 16.47
CA ASP A 47 3.25 -11.25 17.84
C ASP A 47 4.18 -10.04 17.91
N GLU A 48 4.81 -9.68 16.79
CA GLU A 48 5.69 -8.51 16.67
C GLU A 48 4.99 -7.30 16.02
N LYS A 49 3.69 -7.40 15.72
CA LYS A 49 2.93 -6.35 15.06
C LYS A 49 2.89 -5.09 15.92
N LYS A 50 3.40 -3.98 15.39
CA LYS A 50 3.41 -2.67 16.06
C LYS A 50 2.39 -1.69 15.50
N ILE A 51 1.91 -1.93 14.27
CA ILE A 51 0.92 -1.08 13.61
C ILE A 51 -0.46 -1.69 13.78
N ILE A 52 -1.33 -1.01 14.51
CA ILE A 52 -2.72 -1.41 14.68
C ILE A 52 -3.58 -0.98 13.48
N LEU A 53 -4.67 -1.71 13.25
CA LEU A 53 -5.56 -1.47 12.11
C LEU A 53 -6.05 -0.01 11.99
N PRO A 54 -6.51 0.67 13.07
CA PRO A 54 -6.96 2.06 12.96
C PRO A 54 -5.90 3.04 12.45
N MET A 55 -4.61 2.81 12.75
CA MET A 55 -3.54 3.65 12.24
C MET A 55 -3.37 3.49 10.73
N ALA A 56 -3.40 2.24 10.25
CA ALA A 56 -3.29 1.92 8.83
C ALA A 56 -4.49 2.45 8.03
N GLU A 57 -5.70 2.31 8.56
CA GLU A 57 -6.93 2.85 7.96
C GLU A 57 -6.88 4.38 7.85
N HIS A 58 -6.45 5.07 8.89
CA HIS A 58 -6.29 6.53 8.85
C HIS A 58 -5.28 6.97 7.78
N LEU A 59 -4.15 6.26 7.65
CA LEU A 59 -3.17 6.55 6.61
C LEU A 59 -3.73 6.25 5.20
N SER A 60 -4.45 5.14 5.03
CA SER A 60 -5.12 4.75 3.79
C SER A 60 -6.10 5.83 3.30
N GLN A 61 -6.92 6.36 4.21
CA GLN A 61 -7.85 7.45 3.92
C GLN A 61 -7.11 8.72 3.50
N LYS A 62 -6.05 9.10 4.23
CA LYS A 62 -5.23 10.28 3.90
C LYS A 62 -4.59 10.19 2.51
N LEU A 63 -4.18 8.99 2.10
CA LEU A 63 -3.54 8.76 0.80
C LEU A 63 -4.55 8.52 -0.33
N ASN A 64 -5.84 8.37 0.00
CA ASN A 64 -6.87 7.87 -0.89
C ASN A 64 -6.41 6.58 -1.61
N ALA A 65 -5.93 5.61 -0.83
CA ALA A 65 -5.34 4.37 -1.32
C ALA A 65 -5.93 3.18 -0.56
N PRO A 66 -6.59 2.21 -1.21
CA PRO A 66 -7.08 1.00 -0.56
C PRO A 66 -5.98 0.28 0.21
N PHE A 67 -6.32 -0.21 1.41
CA PHE A 67 -5.38 -0.87 2.31
C PHE A 67 -5.50 -2.39 2.26
N PHE A 68 -4.36 -3.08 2.25
CA PHE A 68 -4.25 -4.53 2.32
C PHE A 68 -3.13 -4.94 3.28
N GLU A 69 -3.25 -6.13 3.85
CA GLU A 69 -2.20 -6.78 4.61
C GLU A 69 -1.68 -8.01 3.87
N THR A 70 -0.37 -8.22 3.84
CA THR A 70 0.28 -9.30 3.09
C THR A 70 1.39 -9.96 3.89
N SER A 71 1.70 -11.20 3.54
CA SER A 71 2.97 -11.82 3.89
C SER A 71 3.67 -12.29 2.62
N ALA A 72 4.75 -11.59 2.26
CA ALA A 72 5.63 -12.05 1.20
C ALA A 72 6.31 -13.40 1.54
N MET A 73 6.43 -13.75 2.82
CA MET A 73 7.02 -15.02 3.27
C MET A 73 6.09 -16.20 3.01
N THR A 74 4.81 -16.08 3.37
CA THR A 74 3.82 -17.17 3.20
C THR A 74 3.10 -17.12 1.86
N GLY A 75 3.17 -15.99 1.16
CA GLY A 75 2.40 -15.71 -0.05
C GLY A 75 0.99 -15.17 0.21
N GLU A 76 0.60 -15.00 1.48
CA GLU A 76 -0.73 -14.50 1.86
C GLU A 76 -0.99 -13.11 1.26
N ASN A 77 -2.11 -12.99 0.54
CA ASN A 77 -2.61 -11.79 -0.13
C ASN A 77 -1.69 -11.19 -1.20
N VAL A 78 -0.55 -11.81 -1.52
CA VAL A 78 0.41 -11.28 -2.50
C VAL A 78 -0.21 -11.24 -3.89
N LYS A 79 -0.89 -12.30 -4.33
CA LYS A 79 -1.50 -12.37 -5.66
C LYS A 79 -2.64 -11.38 -5.79
N GLU A 80 -3.44 -11.27 -4.73
CA GLU A 80 -4.61 -10.42 -4.60
C GLU A 80 -4.26 -8.95 -4.76
N ILE A 81 -3.18 -8.48 -4.12
CA ILE A 81 -2.76 -7.07 -4.26
C ILE A 81 -2.29 -6.74 -5.69
N PHE A 82 -1.60 -7.66 -6.36
CA PHE A 82 -1.15 -7.46 -7.74
C PHE A 82 -2.31 -7.47 -8.73
N HIS A 83 -3.28 -8.37 -8.54
CA HIS A 83 -4.52 -8.34 -9.31
C HIS A 83 -5.29 -7.05 -9.07
N LYS A 84 -5.37 -6.60 -7.81
CA LYS A 84 -6.15 -5.41 -7.46
C LYS A 84 -5.58 -4.14 -8.08
N ILE A 85 -4.26 -3.94 -8.02
CA ILE A 85 -3.66 -2.76 -8.64
C ILE A 85 -3.82 -2.80 -10.17
N ALA A 86 -3.71 -3.97 -10.80
CA ALA A 86 -3.93 -4.12 -12.24
C ALA A 86 -5.38 -3.79 -12.64
N GLU A 87 -6.36 -4.26 -11.86
CA GLU A 87 -7.78 -3.93 -12.04
C GLU A 87 -8.02 -2.41 -11.91
N LEU A 88 -7.51 -1.78 -10.85
CA LEU A 88 -7.65 -0.34 -10.62
C LEU A 88 -7.03 0.49 -11.75
N THR A 89 -5.83 0.10 -12.20
CA THR A 89 -5.14 0.76 -13.32
C THR A 89 -5.89 0.58 -14.64
N LEU A 90 -6.51 -0.58 -14.89
CA LEU A 90 -7.32 -0.79 -16.08
C LEU A 90 -8.59 0.08 -16.05
N LEU A 91 -9.30 0.09 -14.91
CA LEU A 91 -10.52 0.86 -14.74
C LEU A 91 -10.29 2.37 -14.89
N SER A 92 -9.19 2.90 -14.35
CA SER A 92 -8.87 4.32 -14.51
C SER A 92 -8.67 4.70 -15.98
N LYS A 93 -8.01 3.85 -16.77
CA LYS A 93 -7.77 4.08 -18.20
C LYS A 93 -9.00 3.97 -19.09
N LEU A 94 -10.06 3.30 -18.62
CA LEU A 94 -11.32 3.20 -19.35
C LEU A 94 -12.24 4.40 -19.11
N GLN A 95 -11.92 5.24 -18.13
CA GLN A 95 -12.67 6.44 -17.77
C GLN A 95 -12.06 7.73 -18.36
N ASP A 96 -10.85 7.64 -18.91
CA ASP A 96 -10.15 8.70 -19.65
C ASP A 96 -10.52 8.66 -21.14
#